data_AF-A0A437K1K9-F1
#
_entry.id   AF-A0A437K1K9-F1
#
_cell.length_a   1.000
_cell.length_b   1.000
_cell.length_c   1.000
_cell.angle_alpha   90.00
_cell.angle_beta   90.00
_cell.angle_gamma   90.00
#
_symmetry.space_group_name_H-M   'P 1'
#
loop_
_entity.id
_entity.type
_entity.pdbx_description
1 polymer ?
#
loop_
_entity_poly.entity_id
_entity_poly.type
_entity_poly.pdbx_seq_one_letter_code
_entity_poly.pdbx_strand_id
1 'polypeptide(L)' 'MGDALLGALALMLVFEGLLPLINPRGWRSVFERVLQMNDGQIRFIGLFSVGLGLLLLLIWR' A
#
# COMPACT_ATOMS: atom_id res chain seq x y z
N MET A 1 16.16 -6.76 16.02
CA MET A 1 15.79 -6.31 14.65
C MET A 1 14.83 -7.26 13.94
N GLY A 2 15.02 -8.58 14.01
CA GLY A 2 14.14 -9.55 13.32
C GLY A 2 12.67 -9.46 13.72
N ASP A 3 12.37 -9.29 15.00
CA ASP A 3 10.97 -9.23 15.49
C ASP A 3 10.21 -8.00 14.98
N ALA A 4 10.89 -6.84 14.86
CA ALA A 4 10.30 -5.63 14.32
C ALA A 4 10.00 -5.74 12.82
N LEU A 5 10.90 -6.39 12.06
CA LEU A 5 10.68 -6.68 10.64
C LEU A 5 9.52 -7.65 10.43
N LEU A 6 9.47 -8.74 11.21
CA LEU A 6 8.37 -9.70 11.17
C LEU A 6 7.05 -9.06 11.58
N GLY A 7 7.04 -8.19 12.59
CA GLY A 7 5.86 -7.44 13.00
C GLY A 7 5.38 -6.46 11.93
N ALA A 8 6.29 -5.72 11.29
CA ALA A 8 5.94 -4.81 10.19
C ALA A 8 5.38 -5.57 8.98
N LEU A 9 5.98 -6.72 8.64
CA LEU A 9 5.48 -7.59 7.57
C LEU A 9 4.09 -8.16 7.91
N ALA A 10 3.88 -8.63 9.14
CA ALA A 10 2.59 -9.13 9.58
C ALA A 10 1.49 -8.05 9.46
N LEU A 11 1.77 -6.82 9.91
CA LEU A 11 0.83 -5.71 9.76
C LEU A 11 0.55 -5.36 8.30
N MET A 12 1.58 -5.33 7.44
CA MET A 12 1.42 -5.09 6.01
C MET A 12 0.47 -6.12 5.37
N LEU A 13 0.64 -7.41 5.68
CA LEU A 13 -0.25 -8.47 5.21
C LEU A 13 -1.68 -8.33 5.74
N VAL A 14 -1.85 -7.97 7.02
CA VAL A 14 -3.18 -7.72 7.59
C VAL A 14 -3.88 -6.57 6.85
N PHE A 15 -3.20 -5.44 6.65
CA PHE A 15 -3.78 -4.30 5.94
C PHE A 15 -4.09 -4.60 4.48
N GLU A 16 -3.23 -5.34 3.79
CA GLU A 16 -3.48 -5.77 2.41
C GLU A 16 -4.69 -6.70 2.30
N GLY A 17 -4.87 -7.61 3.27
CA GLY A 17 -5.99 -8.55 3.32
C GLY A 17 -7.33 -7.97 3.81
N LEU A 18 -7.31 -6.87 4.58
CA LEU A 18 -8.52 -6.29 5.16
C LEU A 18 -9.52 -5.79 4.12
N LEU A 19 -9.04 -5.04 3.11
CA LEU A 19 -9.90 -4.49 2.05
C LEU A 19 -10.64 -5.56 1.24
N PRO A 20 -9.99 -6.61 0.70
CA PRO A 20 -10.69 -7.66 -0.03
C PRO A 20 -11.62 -8.49 0.86
N LEU A 21 -11.31 -8.63 2.16
CA LEU A 21 -12.15 -9.38 3.09
C LEU A 21 -13.44 -8.62 3.45
N ILE A 22 -13.34 -7.31 3.71
CA ILE A 22 -14.48 -6.47 4.10
C ILE A 22 -15.35 -6.10 2.90
N ASN A 23 -14.75 -5.73 1.77
CA ASN A 23 -15.48 -5.30 0.58
C ASN A 23 -14.81 -5.78 -0.72
N PRO A 24 -15.03 -7.06 -1.10
CA PRO A 24 -14.42 -7.63 -2.30
C PRO A 24 -14.87 -6.93 -3.59
N ARG A 25 -16.10 -6.39 -3.65
CA ARG A 25 -16.61 -5.68 -4.84
C ARG A 25 -15.94 -4.32 -5.01
N GLY A 26 -15.84 -3.55 -3.93
CA GLY A 26 -15.13 -2.28 -3.91
C GLY A 26 -13.66 -2.45 -4.29
N TRP A 27 -13.01 -3.47 -3.72
CA TRP A 27 -11.62 -3.80 -4.05
C TRP A 27 -11.41 -4.11 -5.54
N ARG A 28 -12.28 -4.94 -6.15
CA ARG A 28 -12.23 -5.22 -7.59
C ARG A 28 -12.38 -3.94 -8.42
N SER A 29 -13.31 -3.06 -8.07
CA SER A 29 -13.51 -1.80 -8.81
C SER A 29 -12.29 -0.87 -8.74
N VAL A 30 -11.56 -0.86 -7.63
CA VAL A 30 -10.30 -0.11 -7.51
C VAL A 30 -9.24 -0.72 -8.41
N PHE A 31 -9.11 -2.04 -8.41
CA PHE A 31 -8.18 -2.75 -9.29
C PHE A 31 -8.47 -2.52 -10.77
N GLU A 32 -9.73 -2.57 -11.18
CA GLU A 32 -10.15 -2.28 -12.55
C GLU A 32 -9.77 -0.85 -12.98
N ARG A 33 -9.91 0.12 -12.09
CA ARG A 33 -9.44 1.49 -12.33
C ARG A 33 -7.93 1.56 -12.48
N VAL A 34 -7.18 0.87 -11.60
CA VAL A 34 -5.71 0.82 -11.66
C VAL A 34 -5.24 0.20 -12.99
N LEU A 35 -5.90 -0.85 -13.48
CA LEU A 35 -5.58 -1.48 -14.76
C LEU A 35 -5.83 -0.57 -15.97
N GLN A 36 -6.71 0.42 -15.85
CA GLN A 36 -6.95 1.42 -16.90
C GLN A 36 -5.98 2.60 -16.86
N MET A 37 -5.12 2.68 -15.84
CA MET A 37 -4.14 3.76 -15.71
C MET A 37 -2.92 3.51 -16.59
N ASN A 38 -2.38 4.57 -17.17
CA ASN A 38 -1.12 4.48 -17.89
C ASN A 38 0.05 4.30 -16.90
N ASP A 39 1.13 3.67 -17.35
CA ASP A 39 2.33 3.39 -16.53
C ASP A 39 2.86 4.63 -15.78
N GLY A 40 2.80 5.81 -16.41
CA GLY A 40 3.22 7.06 -15.78
C GLY A 40 2.41 7.41 -14.52
N GLN A 41 1.11 7.17 -14.53
CA GLN A 41 0.24 7.47 -13.39
C GLN A 41 0.47 6.47 -12.24
N ILE A 42 0.63 5.19 -12.56
CA ILE A 42 0.96 4.15 -11.57
C ILE A 42 2.31 4.47 -10.91
N ARG A 43 3.32 4.82 -11.71
CA ARG A 43 4.65 5.23 -11.20
C ARG A 43 4.57 6.47 -10.32
N PHE A 44 3.73 7.45 -10.66
CA PHE A 44 3.54 8.64 -9.84
C PHE A 44 2.89 8.34 -8.49
N ILE A 45 1.86 7.49 -8.47
CA ILE A 45 1.25 7.00 -7.22
C ILE A 45 2.29 6.28 -6.36
N GLY A 46 3.11 5.42 -6.98
CA GLY A 46 4.20 4.73 -6.30
C GLY A 46 5.23 5.70 -5.71
N LEU A 47 5.65 6.70 -6.48
CA LEU A 47 6.60 7.72 -6.02
C LEU A 47 6.04 8.50 -4.83
N PHE A 48 4.77 8.90 -4.89
CA PHE A 48 4.12 9.62 -3.80
C PHE A 48 4.00 8.77 -2.53
N SER A 49 3.63 7.49 -2.67
CA SER A 49 3.54 6.53 -1.55
C SER A 49 4.90 6.32 -0.87
N VAL A 50 5.96 6.09 -1.66
CA VAL A 50 7.34 5.97 -1.14
C VAL A 50 7.78 7.26 -0.47
N GLY A 51 7.52 8.42 -1.08
CA GLY A 51 7.86 9.73 -0.53
C GLY A 51 7.19 10.00 0.81
N LEU A 52 5.89 9.71 0.94
CA LEU A 52 5.17 9.81 2.21
C LEU A 52 5.72 8.85 3.27
N GLY A 53 6.01 7.60 2.89
CA GLY A 53 6.62 6.63 3.79
C GLY A 53 7.97 7.10 4.34
N LEU A 54 8.82 7.64 3.47
CA LEU A 54 10.11 8.23 3.85
C LEU A 54 9.93 9.46 4.75
N LEU A 55 9.01 10.36 4.43
CA LEU A 55 8.71 11.53 5.26
C LEU A 55 8.24 11.14 6.66
N LEU A 56 7.32 10.17 6.77
CA LEU A 56 6.86 9.65 8.05
C LEU A 56 8.01 9.01 8.84
N LEU A 57 8.85 8.21 8.18
CA LEU A 57 10.03 7.62 8.81
C LEU A 57 11.01 8.69 9.30
N LEU A 58 11.20 9.79 8.58
CA LEU A 58 12.08 10.90 8.99
C LEU A 58 11.50 11.73 10.14
N ILE A 59 10.18 11.85 10.24
CA ILE A 59 9.51 12.61 11.31
C ILE A 59 9.48 11.79 12.61
N TRP A 60 9.25 10.47 12.51
CA TRP A 60 9.01 9.61 13.67
C TRP A 60 10.25 8.91 14.22
N ARG A 61 11.38 9.01 13.51
CA ARG A 61 12.68 8.47 13.91
C ARG A 61 13.61 9.60 14.32
#